data_AF-A0A4Q2ZEL1-F1
#
_entry.id   AF-A0A4Q2ZEL1-F1
#
_cell.length_a   1.000
_cell.length_b   1.000
_cell.length_c   1.000
_cell.angle_alpha   90.00
_cell.angle_beta   90.00
_cell.angle_gamma   90.00
#
_symmetry.space_group_name_H-M   'P 1'
#
loop_
_entity.id
_entity.type
_entity.pdbx_description
1 polymer ?
#
loop_
_entity_poly.entity_id
_entity_poly.type
_entity_poly.pdbx_seq_one_letter_code
_entity_poly.pdbx_strand_id
1 'polypeptide(L)'
;MASFDWYQGTIPQPVNDVLECLSLLAPDMQLTHRKGMHGFAVSAVLGTPSEGSIAQVWYGGSHAHPHAVLSGHWANEGARLIRASFPEHTVSRLDVKEDYFDAGAFDRIQASALEVARANRVVVGTAGDHLLTMKGRTLYLGSPKSAIRTRLYDKRAEILSKLPQGVGQSLERARAFSDQGFSRETFPDHWT
;
A
#
# COMPACT_ATOMS: atom_id res chain seq x y z
N MET A 1 3.07 11.55 -6.90
CA MET A 1 2.87 10.90 -8.21
C MET A 1 2.16 9.58 -7.97
N ALA A 2 1.14 9.28 -8.76
CA ALA A 2 0.35 8.06 -8.60
C ALA A 2 1.15 6.80 -8.94
N SER A 3 0.97 5.73 -8.17
CA SER A 3 1.58 4.42 -8.40
C SER A 3 0.69 3.29 -7.87
N PHE A 4 0.92 2.05 -8.34
CA PHE A 4 0.21 0.91 -7.75
C PHE A 4 0.70 0.63 -6.33
N ASP A 5 -0.23 0.40 -5.41
CA ASP A 5 -0.01 -0.10 -4.04
C ASP A 5 -0.49 -1.56 -3.89
N TRP A 6 -1.27 -2.04 -4.85
CA TRP A 6 -1.68 -3.44 -4.96
C TRP A 6 -1.87 -3.79 -6.44
N TYR A 7 -1.46 -4.99 -6.83
CA TYR A 7 -1.71 -5.53 -8.16
C TYR A 7 -1.85 -7.05 -8.08
N GLN A 8 -2.96 -7.60 -8.58
CA GLN A 8 -3.14 -9.04 -8.66
C GLN A 8 -3.93 -9.47 -9.89
N GLY A 9 -3.59 -10.66 -10.38
CA GLY A 9 -4.16 -11.18 -11.61
C GLY A 9 -3.86 -12.65 -11.84
N THR A 10 -4.69 -13.26 -12.69
CA THR A 10 -4.51 -14.64 -13.14
C THR A 10 -3.70 -14.64 -14.42
N ILE A 11 -2.63 -15.43 -14.44
CA ILE A 11 -1.69 -15.50 -15.55
C ILE A 11 -1.87 -16.86 -16.23
N PRO A 12 -2.36 -16.92 -17.48
CA PRO A 12 -2.62 -18.18 -18.18
C PRO A 12 -1.34 -18.83 -18.72
N GLN A 13 -0.35 -19.03 -17.85
CA GLN A 13 0.96 -19.63 -18.14
C GLN A 13 1.32 -20.68 -17.08
N PRO A 14 2.27 -21.59 -17.38
CA PRO A 14 2.82 -22.49 -16.38
C PRO A 14 3.34 -21.73 -15.15
N VAL A 15 3.15 -22.30 -13.96
CA VAL A 15 3.57 -21.65 -12.71
C VAL A 15 5.07 -21.38 -12.66
N ASN A 16 5.88 -22.27 -13.22
CA ASN A 16 7.35 -22.11 -13.21
C ASN A 16 7.77 -20.85 -13.96
N ASP A 17 7.18 -20.59 -15.12
CA ASP A 17 7.45 -19.40 -15.94
C ASP A 17 7.06 -18.11 -15.19
N VAL A 18 5.95 -18.15 -14.45
CA VAL A 18 5.51 -17.02 -13.60
C VAL A 18 6.48 -16.79 -12.44
N LEU A 19 6.92 -17.85 -11.76
CA LEU A 19 7.87 -17.77 -10.66
C LEU A 19 9.23 -17.27 -11.13
N GLU A 20 9.74 -17.79 -12.25
CA GLU A 20 10.99 -17.35 -12.87
C GLU A 20 10.91 -15.88 -13.26
N CYS A 21 9.85 -15.46 -13.94
CA CYS A 21 9.64 -14.06 -14.30
C CYS A 21 9.65 -13.15 -13.06
N LEU A 22 8.87 -13.47 -12.02
CA LEU A 22 8.81 -12.66 -10.80
C LEU A 22 10.12 -12.67 -10.00
N SER A 23 10.96 -13.70 -10.14
CA SER A 23 12.29 -13.73 -9.53
C SER A 23 13.21 -12.63 -10.04
N LEU A 24 12.95 -12.07 -11.24
CA LEU A 24 13.72 -10.98 -11.83
C LEU A 24 13.50 -9.62 -11.13
N LEU A 25 12.53 -9.51 -10.22
CA LEU A 25 12.25 -8.28 -9.48
C LEU A 25 13.36 -7.89 -8.51
N ALA A 26 14.13 -8.87 -8.01
CA ALA A 26 15.23 -8.62 -7.09
C ALA A 26 16.34 -9.68 -7.25
N PRO A 27 17.63 -9.31 -7.14
CA PRO A 27 18.75 -10.21 -7.42
C PRO A 27 18.92 -11.36 -6.41
N ASP A 28 18.46 -11.19 -5.17
CA ASP A 28 18.60 -12.15 -4.06
C ASP A 28 17.27 -12.80 -3.67
N MET A 29 16.37 -12.96 -4.65
CA MET A 29 15.04 -13.52 -4.45
C MET A 29 15.09 -14.94 -3.90
N GLN A 30 14.34 -15.18 -2.83
CA GLN A 30 14.13 -16.48 -2.21
C GLN A 30 12.68 -16.91 -2.38
N LEU A 31 12.49 -18.19 -2.68
CA LEU A 31 11.17 -18.81 -2.83
C LEU A 31 10.87 -19.69 -1.62
N THR A 32 9.74 -19.44 -0.96
CA THR A 32 9.19 -20.33 0.07
C THR A 32 7.77 -20.76 -0.28
N HIS A 33 7.42 -22.00 0.06
CA HIS A 33 6.06 -22.51 -0.15
C HIS A 33 5.28 -22.52 1.16
N ARG A 34 4.00 -22.16 1.07
CA ARG A 34 3.03 -22.16 2.16
C ARG A 34 1.75 -22.86 1.71
N LYS A 35 0.89 -23.16 2.69
CA LYS A 35 -0.47 -23.64 2.42
C LYS A 35 -1.19 -22.64 1.51
N GLY A 36 -1.84 -23.15 0.47
CA GLY A 36 -2.67 -22.32 -0.41
C GLY A 36 -3.89 -21.72 0.29
N MET A 37 -4.51 -20.77 -0.40
CA MET A 37 -5.71 -20.06 0.04
C MET A 37 -6.67 -19.89 -1.14
N HIS A 38 -7.93 -19.53 -0.88
CA HIS A 38 -8.91 -19.24 -1.95
C HIS A 38 -9.12 -20.38 -2.99
N GLY A 39 -9.01 -21.64 -2.56
CA GLY A 39 -9.15 -22.82 -3.43
C GLY A 39 -7.86 -23.24 -4.15
N PHE A 40 -6.78 -22.47 -4.02
CA PHE A 40 -5.45 -22.87 -4.46
C PHE A 40 -4.82 -23.87 -3.48
N ALA A 41 -4.02 -24.81 -4.00
CA ALA A 41 -3.34 -25.80 -3.17
C ALA A 41 -2.08 -25.24 -2.51
N VAL A 42 -1.35 -24.37 -3.23
CA VAL A 42 -0.05 -23.84 -2.81
C VAL A 42 -0.02 -22.32 -2.90
N SER A 43 0.66 -21.69 -1.95
CA SER A 43 1.06 -20.29 -2.02
C SER A 43 2.59 -20.22 -2.03
N ALA A 44 3.18 -19.88 -3.18
CA ALA A 44 4.58 -19.55 -3.32
C ALA A 44 4.79 -18.09 -2.91
N VAL A 45 5.73 -17.83 -2.01
CA VAL A 45 6.11 -16.50 -1.54
C VAL A 45 7.51 -16.21 -2.05
N LEU A 46 7.65 -15.15 -2.83
CA LEU A 46 8.92 -14.62 -3.30
C LEU A 46 9.29 -13.42 -2.44
N GLY A 47 10.50 -13.41 -1.89
CA GLY A 47 10.99 -12.32 -1.05
C GLY A 47 12.49 -12.29 -0.91
N THR A 48 13.03 -11.22 -0.35
CA THR A 48 14.45 -11.10 -0.03
C THR A 48 14.64 -11.00 1.48
N PRO A 49 15.85 -11.30 2.01
CA PRO A 49 16.15 -11.09 3.42
C PRO A 49 15.94 -9.63 3.88
N SER A 50 16.18 -8.65 3.01
CA SER A 50 16.08 -7.23 3.34
C SER A 50 14.66 -6.68 3.26
N GLU A 51 13.88 -7.10 2.27
CA GLU A 51 12.53 -6.55 2.00
C GLU A 51 11.41 -7.44 2.55
N GLY A 52 11.72 -8.69 2.90
CA GLY A 52 10.71 -9.69 3.22
C GLY A 52 9.92 -10.08 1.98
N SER A 53 8.60 -10.25 2.12
CA SER A 53 7.74 -10.72 1.01
C SER A 53 7.55 -9.63 -0.06
N ILE A 54 7.93 -9.94 -1.29
CA ILE A 54 7.81 -9.08 -2.48
C ILE A 54 6.57 -9.45 -3.29
N ALA A 55 6.41 -10.75 -3.60
CA ALA A 55 5.30 -11.26 -4.40
C ALA A 55 4.78 -12.58 -3.83
N GLN A 56 3.54 -12.91 -4.16
CA GLN A 56 2.96 -14.22 -3.91
C GLN A 56 2.35 -14.78 -5.19
N VAL A 57 2.48 -16.09 -5.39
CA VAL A 57 1.86 -16.82 -6.49
C VAL A 57 1.07 -17.98 -5.93
N TRP A 58 -0.24 -17.98 -6.14
CA TRP A 58 -1.13 -19.06 -5.72
C TRP A 58 -1.41 -19.97 -6.91
N TYR A 59 -1.28 -21.28 -6.73
CA TYR A 59 -1.45 -22.23 -7.83
C TYR A 59 -1.91 -23.61 -7.37
N GLY A 60 -2.30 -24.44 -8.34
CA GLY A 60 -2.88 -25.77 -8.14
C GLY A 60 -4.26 -25.72 -7.48
N GLY A 61 -4.72 -26.87 -6.99
CA GLY A 61 -6.06 -26.99 -6.40
C GLY A 61 -7.15 -27.00 -7.48
N SER A 62 -8.22 -26.24 -7.29
CA SER A 62 -9.34 -26.19 -8.24
C SER A 62 -9.13 -25.23 -9.42
N HIS A 63 -7.99 -24.54 -9.47
CA HIS A 63 -7.70 -23.50 -10.46
C HIS A 63 -6.65 -23.97 -11.46
N ALA A 64 -6.91 -23.73 -12.76
CA ALA A 64 -6.04 -24.16 -13.85
C ALA A 64 -4.77 -23.31 -14.00
N HIS A 65 -4.82 -22.05 -13.57
CA HIS A 65 -3.77 -21.06 -13.81
C HIS A 65 -3.30 -20.41 -12.50
N PRO A 66 -2.01 -20.03 -12.41
CA PRO A 66 -1.49 -19.31 -11.25
C PRO A 66 -2.09 -17.91 -11.12
N HIS A 67 -2.18 -17.46 -9.87
CA HIS A 67 -2.63 -16.12 -9.50
C HIS A 67 -1.49 -15.38 -8.81
N ALA A 68 -1.03 -14.29 -9.41
CA ALA A 68 0.05 -13.47 -8.87
C ALA A 68 -0.52 -12.31 -8.05
N VAL A 69 0.13 -12.00 -6.93
CA VAL A 69 -0.23 -10.91 -6.01
C VAL A 69 1.04 -10.14 -5.65
N LEU A 70 1.01 -8.83 -5.90
CA LEU A 70 2.03 -7.87 -5.50
C LEU A 70 1.40 -6.74 -4.70
N SER A 71 2.13 -6.23 -3.71
CA SER A 71 1.63 -5.19 -2.80
C SER A 71 2.72 -4.21 -2.40
N GLY A 72 2.30 -3.06 -1.87
CA GLY A 72 3.20 -2.00 -1.44
C GLY A 72 4.00 -1.43 -2.60
N HIS A 73 5.27 -1.11 -2.35
CA HIS A 73 6.11 -0.43 -3.34
C HIS A 73 6.45 -1.32 -4.55
N TRP A 74 6.44 -2.65 -4.38
CA TRP A 74 6.70 -3.61 -5.46
C TRP A 74 5.54 -3.78 -6.43
N ALA A 75 4.31 -3.38 -6.06
CA ALA A 75 3.15 -3.52 -6.92
C ALA A 75 3.32 -2.80 -8.27
N ASN A 76 3.99 -1.63 -8.27
CA ASN A 76 4.18 -0.86 -9.49
C ASN A 76 5.13 -1.54 -10.49
N GLU A 77 6.32 -1.95 -10.03
CA GLU A 77 7.32 -2.59 -10.89
C GLU A 77 6.89 -4.01 -11.28
N GLY A 78 6.26 -4.76 -10.36
CA GLY A 78 5.67 -6.05 -10.68
C GLY A 78 4.55 -5.99 -11.71
N ALA A 79 3.69 -4.97 -11.64
CA ALA A 79 2.66 -4.75 -12.66
C ALA A 79 3.29 -4.49 -14.04
N ARG A 80 4.36 -3.69 -14.13
CA ARG A 80 5.07 -3.47 -15.41
C ARG A 80 5.63 -4.78 -15.95
N LEU A 81 6.30 -5.55 -15.11
CA LEU A 81 6.90 -6.82 -15.48
C LEU A 81 5.86 -7.82 -15.96
N ILE A 82 4.76 -8.01 -15.21
CA ILE A 82 3.66 -8.91 -15.61
C ILE A 82 3.04 -8.47 -16.93
N ARG A 83 2.77 -7.17 -17.10
CA ARG A 83 2.16 -6.66 -18.34
C ARG A 83 3.06 -6.83 -19.55
N ALA A 84 4.38 -6.71 -19.37
CA ALA A 84 5.35 -6.91 -20.44
C ALA A 84 5.54 -8.40 -20.79
N SER A 85 5.66 -9.26 -19.79
CA SER A 85 5.95 -10.69 -19.97
C SER A 85 4.70 -11.52 -20.32
N PHE A 86 3.53 -11.11 -19.82
CA PHE A 86 2.29 -11.89 -19.91
C PHE A 86 1.10 -11.02 -20.34
N PRO A 87 1.08 -10.42 -21.54
CA PRO A 87 0.07 -9.45 -21.94
C PRO A 87 -1.39 -9.96 -21.85
N GLU A 88 -1.61 -11.27 -21.98
CA GLU A 88 -2.93 -11.92 -21.91
C GLU A 88 -3.42 -12.22 -20.48
N HIS A 89 -2.68 -11.83 -19.43
CA HIS A 89 -3.14 -12.00 -18.06
C HIS A 89 -4.41 -11.18 -17.77
N THR A 90 -5.20 -11.64 -16.80
CA THR A 90 -6.41 -10.93 -16.36
C THR A 90 -6.20 -10.31 -14.99
N VAL A 91 -6.54 -9.03 -14.83
CA VAL A 91 -6.41 -8.32 -13.55
C VAL A 91 -7.69 -8.47 -12.75
N SER A 92 -7.58 -8.99 -11.52
CA SER A 92 -8.73 -9.16 -10.62
C SER A 92 -8.85 -8.05 -9.58
N ARG A 93 -7.73 -7.40 -9.24
CA ARG A 93 -7.70 -6.20 -8.37
C ARG A 93 -6.43 -5.40 -8.61
N LEU A 94 -6.58 -4.09 -8.62
CA LEU A 94 -5.48 -3.13 -8.52
C LEU A 94 -5.88 -2.02 -7.57
N ASP A 95 -4.92 -1.51 -6.82
CA ASP A 95 -5.09 -0.33 -5.98
C ASP A 95 -4.05 0.70 -6.42
N VAL A 96 -4.48 1.92 -6.77
CA VAL A 96 -3.60 3.06 -7.06
C VAL A 96 -3.56 3.94 -5.83
N LYS A 97 -2.35 4.38 -5.45
CA LYS A 97 -2.13 5.35 -4.38
C LYS A 97 -1.58 6.65 -4.92
N GLU A 98 -1.85 7.71 -4.17
CA GLU A 98 -1.17 8.99 -4.28
C GLU A 98 -0.95 9.57 -2.88
N ASP A 99 0.29 9.96 -2.61
CA ASP A 99 0.69 10.52 -1.32
C ASP A 99 0.66 12.05 -1.37
N TYR A 100 0.05 12.64 -0.33
CA TYR A 100 -0.06 14.09 -0.15
C TYR A 100 0.68 14.51 1.12
N PHE A 101 1.58 15.50 1.02
CA PHE A 101 2.46 15.89 2.12
C PHE A 101 2.07 17.21 2.80
N ASP A 102 1.18 18.00 2.19
CA ASP A 102 0.83 19.33 2.67
C ASP A 102 0.06 19.31 3.99
N ALA A 103 0.28 20.34 4.81
CA ALA A 103 -0.53 20.58 6.00
C ALA A 103 -2.01 20.74 5.61
N GLY A 104 -2.91 20.07 6.35
CA GLY A 104 -4.35 20.08 6.10
C GLY A 104 -4.80 19.38 4.81
N ALA A 105 -3.92 18.66 4.09
CA ALA A 105 -4.30 17.94 2.87
C ALA A 105 -5.46 16.96 3.12
N PHE A 106 -5.40 16.22 4.23
CA PHE A 106 -6.44 15.28 4.61
C PHE A 106 -7.80 15.95 4.74
N ASP A 107 -7.88 17.07 5.47
CA ASP A 107 -9.14 17.76 5.74
C ASP A 107 -9.72 18.39 4.46
N ARG A 108 -8.87 18.95 3.59
CA ARG A 108 -9.29 19.49 2.29
C ARG A 108 -9.84 18.39 1.37
N ILE A 109 -9.11 17.29 1.21
CA ILE A 109 -9.52 16.18 0.34
C ILE A 109 -10.78 15.51 0.89
N GLN A 110 -10.85 15.32 2.22
CA GLN A 110 -12.04 14.77 2.87
C GLN A 110 -13.29 15.61 2.58
N ALA A 111 -13.21 16.94 2.68
CA ALA A 111 -14.34 17.82 2.41
C ALA A 111 -14.89 17.62 0.99
N SER A 112 -14.02 17.71 -0.03
CA SER A 112 -14.41 17.49 -1.43
C SER A 112 -14.92 16.06 -1.68
N ALA A 113 -14.29 15.06 -1.05
CA ALA A 113 -14.68 13.66 -1.19
C ALA A 113 -16.10 13.41 -0.64
N LEU A 114 -16.46 14.04 0.49
CA LEU A 114 -17.80 13.94 1.09
C LEU A 114 -18.87 14.68 0.26
N GLU A 115 -18.53 15.80 -0.37
CA GLU A 115 -19.42 16.49 -1.31
C GLU A 115 -19.77 15.59 -2.50
N VAL A 116 -18.77 14.98 -3.13
CA VAL A 116 -18.96 14.03 -4.24
C VAL A 116 -19.77 12.82 -3.78
N ALA A 117 -19.48 12.27 -2.60
CA ALA A 117 -20.20 11.12 -2.06
C ALA A 117 -21.67 11.43 -1.81
N ARG A 118 -21.99 12.60 -1.24
CA ARG A 118 -23.36 13.07 -1.02
C ARG A 118 -24.10 13.23 -2.34
N ALA A 119 -23.50 13.91 -3.32
CA ALA A 119 -24.10 14.16 -4.62
C ALA A 119 -24.43 12.85 -5.37
N ASN A 120 -23.58 11.84 -5.23
CA ASN A 120 -23.72 10.55 -5.94
C ASN A 120 -24.29 9.41 -5.08
N ARG A 121 -24.74 9.71 -3.85
CA ARG A 121 -25.25 8.73 -2.88
C ARG A 121 -24.30 7.55 -2.63
N VAL A 122 -23.00 7.82 -2.63
CA VAL A 122 -21.96 6.83 -2.36
C VAL A 122 -21.94 6.53 -0.86
N VAL A 123 -21.87 5.24 -0.52
CA VAL A 123 -21.75 4.80 0.88
C VAL A 123 -20.44 5.32 1.46
N VAL A 124 -20.53 5.99 2.61
CA VAL A 124 -19.38 6.51 3.37
C VAL A 124 -19.13 5.64 4.58
N GLY A 125 -17.89 5.26 4.82
CA GLY A 125 -17.46 4.59 6.04
C GLY A 125 -16.20 5.23 6.62
N THR A 126 -16.01 5.10 7.92
CA THR A 126 -14.83 5.63 8.62
C THR A 126 -14.19 4.55 9.48
N ALA A 127 -12.87 4.64 9.69
CA ALA A 127 -12.14 3.78 10.61
C ALA A 127 -11.03 4.54 11.35
N GLY A 128 -10.54 3.97 12.45
CA GLY A 128 -9.48 4.53 13.29
C GLY A 128 -10.00 5.19 14.58
N ASP A 129 -9.10 5.36 15.56
CA ASP A 129 -9.40 5.97 16.86
C ASP A 129 -9.30 7.50 16.82
N HIS A 130 -9.99 8.10 15.86
CA HIS A 130 -9.86 9.51 15.59
C HIS A 130 -10.81 10.40 16.40
N LEU A 131 -11.84 9.80 17.01
CA LEU A 131 -12.80 10.55 17.82
C LEU A 131 -12.20 11.00 19.15
N LEU A 132 -11.26 10.21 19.71
CA LEU A 132 -10.62 10.52 20.99
C LEU A 132 -9.17 10.95 20.82
N THR A 133 -8.42 10.29 19.94
CA THR A 133 -6.97 10.52 19.82
C THR A 133 -6.59 11.33 18.59
N MET A 134 -7.53 11.58 17.67
CA MET A 134 -7.27 12.13 16.34
C MET A 134 -6.28 11.29 15.51
N LYS A 135 -5.94 10.06 15.93
CA LYS A 135 -4.99 9.18 15.23
C LYS A 135 -5.70 8.20 14.28
N GLY A 136 -4.99 7.84 13.20
CA GLY A 136 -5.40 6.77 12.30
C GLY A 136 -6.66 7.06 11.48
N ARG A 137 -6.97 8.35 11.22
CA ARG A 137 -8.17 8.77 10.48
C ARG A 137 -8.23 8.08 9.12
N THR A 138 -9.32 7.37 8.85
CA THR A 138 -9.57 6.72 7.56
C THR A 138 -10.99 6.99 7.10
N LEU A 139 -11.13 7.42 5.85
CA LEU A 139 -12.37 7.59 5.11
C LEU A 139 -12.41 6.56 3.97
N TYR A 140 -13.55 5.87 3.86
CA TYR A 140 -13.88 4.97 2.76
C TYR A 140 -15.07 5.52 1.99
N LEU A 141 -14.95 5.56 0.66
CA LEU A 141 -16.04 5.83 -0.25
C LEU A 141 -16.31 4.59 -1.10
N GLY A 142 -17.53 4.04 -0.99
CA GLY A 142 -17.94 2.81 -1.65
C GLY A 142 -17.90 1.58 -0.74
N SER A 143 -18.65 0.55 -1.16
CA SER A 143 -18.75 -0.72 -0.44
C SER A 143 -17.46 -1.54 -0.57
N PRO A 144 -17.07 -2.35 0.43
CA PRO A 144 -16.01 -3.35 0.25
C PRO A 144 -16.27 -4.34 -0.89
N LYS A 145 -17.53 -4.50 -1.31
CA LYS A 145 -17.94 -5.40 -2.39
C LYS A 145 -18.08 -4.73 -3.76
N SER A 146 -17.91 -3.41 -3.86
CA SER A 146 -17.98 -2.72 -5.16
C SER A 146 -16.71 -2.92 -5.98
N ALA A 147 -16.83 -2.85 -7.30
CA ALA A 147 -15.69 -2.96 -8.21
C ALA A 147 -14.65 -1.84 -8.01
N ILE A 148 -15.10 -0.67 -7.54
CA ILE A 148 -14.25 0.47 -7.23
C ILE A 148 -14.58 0.95 -5.81
N ARG A 149 -13.54 1.24 -5.03
CA ARG A 149 -13.64 1.84 -3.70
C ARG A 149 -12.45 2.77 -3.48
N THR A 150 -12.71 3.95 -2.94
CA THR A 150 -11.66 4.92 -2.61
C THR A 150 -11.40 4.90 -1.11
N ARG A 151 -10.12 5.02 -0.73
CA ARG A 151 -9.68 5.15 0.66
C ARG A 151 -8.78 6.37 0.80
N LEU A 152 -9.16 7.29 1.67
CA LEU A 152 -8.31 8.37 2.16
C LEU A 152 -7.92 8.02 3.60
N TYR A 153 -6.64 8.04 3.94
CA TYR A 153 -6.21 7.71 5.30
C TYR A 153 -4.97 8.49 5.69
N ASP A 154 -4.83 8.73 6.99
CA ASP A 154 -3.64 9.38 7.54
C ASP A 154 -2.49 8.38 7.64
N LYS A 155 -1.64 8.37 6.61
CA LYS A 155 -0.47 7.50 6.54
C LYS A 155 0.57 7.81 7.62
N ARG A 156 0.61 9.04 8.13
CA ARG A 156 1.66 9.48 9.07
C ARG A 156 1.63 8.67 10.35
N ALA A 157 0.44 8.46 10.90
CA ALA A 157 0.25 7.65 12.10
C ALA A 157 0.78 6.22 11.90
N GLU A 158 0.56 5.63 10.72
CA GLU A 158 1.07 4.30 10.37
C GLU A 158 2.60 4.28 10.22
N ILE A 159 3.20 5.32 9.64
CA ILE A 159 4.66 5.42 9.52
C ILE A 159 5.29 5.59 10.90
N LEU A 160 4.75 6.51 11.72
CA LEU A 160 5.25 6.76 13.07
C LEU A 160 5.17 5.52 13.96
N SER A 161 4.10 4.72 13.84
CA SER A 161 3.97 3.46 14.58
C SER A 161 4.97 2.39 14.15
N LYS A 162 5.57 2.51 12.96
CA LYS A 162 6.57 1.59 12.41
C LYS A 162 8.01 2.02 12.68
N LEU A 163 8.23 3.24 13.18
CA LEU A 163 9.56 3.70 13.55
C LEU A 163 10.06 3.04 14.85
N PRO A 164 11.38 2.85 15.03
CA PRO A 164 11.95 2.40 16.29
C PRO A 164 11.51 3.30 17.45
N GLN A 165 11.28 2.70 18.62
CA GLN A 165 10.89 3.44 19.82
C GLN A 165 11.92 4.55 20.11
N GLY A 166 11.44 5.78 20.27
CA GLY A 166 12.26 6.98 20.51
C GLY A 166 12.35 7.94 19.30
N VAL A 167 12.36 7.43 18.06
CA VAL A 167 12.45 8.28 16.86
C VAL A 167 11.09 8.90 16.52
N GLY A 168 10.01 8.10 16.53
CA GLY A 168 8.66 8.59 16.26
C GLY A 168 8.19 9.65 17.28
N GLN A 169 8.52 9.46 18.56
CA GLN A 169 8.18 10.42 19.62
C GLN A 169 8.96 11.74 19.51
N SER A 170 10.22 11.68 19.05
CA SER A 170 11.06 12.88 18.86
C SER A 170 10.55 13.75 17.70
N LEU A 171 10.05 13.13 16.63
CA LEU A 171 9.45 13.83 15.48
C LEU A 171 8.08 14.44 15.80
N GLU A 172 7.24 13.75 16.59
CA GLU A 172 5.98 14.32 17.09
C GLU A 172 6.23 15.55 17.98
N ARG A 173 7.25 15.49 18.87
CA ARG A 173 7.64 16.60 19.74
C ARG A 173 8.21 17.81 18.99
N ALA A 174 9.07 17.57 17.99
CA ALA A 174 9.65 18.64 17.17
C ALA A 174 8.59 19.46 16.41
N ARG A 175 7.47 18.82 16.00
CA ARG A 175 6.35 19.50 15.34
C ARG A 175 5.40 20.21 16.29
N ALA A 176 5.14 19.64 17.46
CA ALA A 176 4.38 20.34 18.49
C ALA A 176 5.05 21.68 18.88
N PHE A 177 6.38 21.74 18.79
CA PHE A 177 7.17 22.96 18.94
C PHE A 177 7.08 23.92 17.74
N SER A 178 6.94 23.43 16.51
CA SER A 178 6.84 24.28 15.31
C SER A 178 5.44 24.86 15.08
N ASP A 179 4.39 24.15 15.50
CA ASP A 179 2.99 24.59 15.37
C ASP A 179 2.58 25.57 16.50
N GLN A 180 3.35 25.64 17.59
CA GLN A 180 3.26 26.69 18.61
C GLN A 180 4.18 27.85 18.22
N GLY A 181 3.72 28.68 17.28
CA GLY A 181 4.49 29.78 16.72
C GLY A 181 5.27 30.59 17.77
N PHE A 182 6.60 30.60 17.64
CA PHE A 182 7.45 31.64 18.19
C PHE A 182 8.52 32.05 17.20
N SER A 183 8.68 33.37 17.08
CA SER A 183 9.58 34.11 16.23
C SER A 183 11.06 33.87 16.57
N ARG A 184 11.92 33.95 15.55
CA ARG A 184 13.38 34.27 15.57
C ARG A 184 14.17 33.74 16.77
N GLU A 185 15.15 32.87 16.51
CA GLU A 185 16.52 33.13 16.95
C GLU A 185 17.55 32.30 16.17
N THR A 186 18.69 32.94 15.98
CA THR A 186 19.91 32.62 15.23
C THR A 186 20.47 31.21 15.49
N PHE A 187 20.91 30.53 14.42
CA PHE A 187 21.89 29.46 14.54
C PHE A 187 23.22 30.06 15.05
N PRO A 188 23.81 29.58 16.15
CA PRO A 188 25.23 29.75 16.37
C PRO A 188 25.97 28.83 15.39
N ASP A 189 27.02 29.38 14.78
CA ASP A 189 28.11 28.63 14.17
C ASP A 189 28.68 27.58 15.16
N HIS A 190 29.64 26.77 14.70
CA HIS A 190 30.46 25.82 15.46
C HIS A 190 29.98 24.35 15.44
N TRP A 191 30.29 23.66 14.34
CA TRP A 191 30.78 22.29 14.38
C TRP A 191 32.14 22.25 13.68
N THR A 192 33.20 22.31 14.47
CA THR A 192 34.48 21.65 14.16
C THR A 192 34.32 20.16 14.36
#